data_AF-A0A013VJZ6-F1
#
_entry.id   AF-A0A013VJZ6-F1
#
_cell.length_a   1.000
_cell.length_b   1.000
_cell.length_c   1.000
_cell.angle_alpha   90.00
_cell.angle_beta   90.00
_cell.angle_gamma   90.00
#
_symmetry.space_group_name_H-M   'P 1'
#
loop_
_entity.id
_entity.type
_entity.pdbx_description
1 polymer ?
#
loop_
_entity_poly.entity_id
_entity_poly.type
_entity_poly.pdbx_seq_one_letter_code
_entity_poly.pdbx_strand_id
1 'polypeptide(L)'
;MQIRKTLTLRHSGGGNAPEDEGESVFAHAITHQLCVRASYNRGLVILAPHILYTRHGDRFADAVVIERNGARSTETKLGTFKLSGLRGAVITSEPFNPFDGYDAGDDRYTKTIIARIDS
;
A
#
# COMPACT_ATOMS: atom_id res chain seq x y z
N MET A 1 26.03 -43.34 -2.40
CA MET A 1 24.99 -43.09 -3.40
C MET A 1 23.91 -42.22 -2.75
N GLN A 2 23.94 -40.91 -2.94
CA GLN A 2 23.14 -39.97 -2.16
C GLN A 2 21.87 -39.61 -2.95
N ILE A 3 20.73 -39.97 -2.36
CA ILE A 3 19.39 -39.78 -2.93
C ILE A 3 19.03 -38.30 -2.76
N ARG A 4 18.89 -37.56 -3.86
CA ARG A 4 18.40 -36.17 -3.81
C ARG A 4 16.90 -36.20 -3.56
N LYS A 5 16.49 -35.80 -2.36
CA LYS A 5 15.08 -35.54 -2.02
C LYS A 5 14.63 -34.29 -2.78
N THR A 6 13.77 -34.48 -3.77
CA THR A 6 13.05 -33.40 -4.44
C THR A 6 12.12 -32.73 -3.42
N LEU A 7 12.48 -31.53 -2.99
CA LEU A 7 11.61 -30.69 -2.17
C LEU A 7 10.55 -30.07 -3.10
N THR A 8 9.41 -30.74 -3.22
CA THR A 8 8.26 -30.20 -3.93
C THR A 8 7.69 -29.05 -3.10
N LEU A 9 8.08 -27.81 -3.43
CA LEU A 9 7.36 -26.63 -2.94
C LEU A 9 5.95 -26.66 -3.52
N ARG A 10 5.00 -27.17 -2.74
CA ARG A 10 3.58 -26.97 -3.01
C ARG A 10 3.29 -25.50 -2.77
N HIS A 11 3.26 -24.70 -3.83
CA HIS A 11 2.49 -23.46 -3.82
C HIS A 11 1.01 -23.88 -3.78
N SER A 12 0.41 -23.79 -2.61
CA SER A 12 -1.04 -23.80 -2.46
C SER A 12 -1.57 -22.52 -3.11
N GLY A 13 -1.81 -22.58 -4.41
CA GLY A 13 -2.33 -21.50 -5.23
C GLY A 13 -3.78 -21.18 -4.89
N GLY A 14 -3.97 -20.48 -3.78
CA GLY A 14 -5.14 -19.64 -3.49
C GLY A 14 -4.71 -18.22 -3.14
N GLY A 15 -3.51 -17.82 -3.57
CA GLY A 15 -2.87 -16.55 -3.23
C GLY A 15 -3.35 -15.43 -4.14
N ASN A 16 -3.72 -14.30 -3.52
CA ASN A 16 -4.12 -13.10 -4.21
C ASN A 16 -2.85 -12.35 -4.67
N ALA A 17 -2.06 -12.98 -5.55
CA ALA A 17 -0.75 -12.51 -5.99
C ALA A 17 -0.65 -11.00 -6.30
N PRO A 18 -1.58 -10.36 -7.04
CA PRO A 18 -1.51 -8.92 -7.27
C PRO A 18 -1.72 -8.07 -6.01
N GLU A 19 -2.47 -8.57 -5.02
CA GLU A 19 -2.66 -7.91 -3.73
C GLU A 19 -1.43 -8.05 -2.84
N ASP A 20 -0.77 -9.21 -2.86
CA ASP A 20 0.48 -9.44 -2.11
C ASP A 20 1.64 -8.59 -2.69
N GLU A 21 1.71 -8.44 -4.01
CA GLU A 21 2.65 -7.51 -4.66
C GLU A 21 2.35 -6.05 -4.27
N GLY A 22 1.07 -5.67 -4.28
CA GLY A 22 0.63 -4.35 -3.81
C GLY A 22 1.00 -4.10 -2.35
N GLU A 23 0.90 -5.11 -1.49
CA GLU A 23 1.26 -5.00 -0.07
C GLU A 23 2.74 -4.66 0.09
N SER A 24 3.62 -5.41 -0.60
CA SER A 24 5.06 -5.19 -0.58
C SER A 24 5.44 -3.79 -1.08
N VAL A 25 4.82 -3.35 -2.19
CA VAL A 25 5.03 -2.01 -2.77
C VAL A 25 4.65 -0.91 -1.78
N PHE A 26 3.46 -1.00 -1.16
CA PHE A 26 3.00 0.01 -0.22
C PHE A 26 3.81 0.00 1.08
N ALA A 27 4.15 -1.18 1.62
CA ALA A 27 4.98 -1.28 2.80
C ALA A 27 6.35 -0.61 2.60
N HIS A 28 7.02 -0.90 1.49
CA HIS A 28 8.30 -0.27 1.15
C HIS A 28 8.17 1.24 0.97
N ALA A 29 7.13 1.70 0.25
CA ALA A 29 6.89 3.13 0.05
C ALA A 29 6.63 3.88 1.36
N ILE A 30 5.90 3.27 2.29
CA ILE A 30 5.64 3.83 3.62
C ILE A 30 6.93 3.93 4.43
N THR A 31 7.73 2.86 4.51
CA THR A 31 9.01 2.86 5.23
C THR A 31 9.99 3.90 4.71
N HIS A 32 9.98 4.17 3.41
CA HIS A 32 10.87 5.14 2.77
C HIS A 32 10.23 6.51 2.50
N GLN A 33 8.97 6.71 2.91
CA GLN A 33 8.20 7.93 2.67
C GLN A 33 8.20 8.38 1.19
N LEU A 34 8.07 7.41 0.29
CA LEU A 34 8.02 7.60 -1.16
C LEU A 34 6.58 7.53 -1.67
N CYS A 35 6.29 8.32 -2.71
CA CYS A 35 4.97 8.28 -3.35
C CYS A 35 4.80 6.99 -4.16
N VAL A 36 3.56 6.52 -4.25
CA VAL A 36 3.15 5.36 -5.06
C VAL A 36 2.24 5.82 -6.19
N ARG A 37 2.57 5.41 -7.41
CA ARG A 37 1.69 5.58 -8.57
C ARG A 37 0.88 4.30 -8.79
N ALA A 38 -0.43 4.44 -8.97
CA ALA A 38 -1.31 3.30 -9.24
C ALA A 38 -2.53 3.72 -10.09
N SER A 39 -3.23 2.75 -10.66
CA SER A 39 -4.58 2.98 -11.19
C SER A 39 -5.64 2.69 -10.12
N TYR A 40 -6.51 3.65 -9.86
CA TYR A 40 -7.63 3.55 -8.93
C TYR A 40 -8.92 4.05 -9.59
N ASN A 41 -9.99 3.25 -9.56
CA ASN A 41 -11.28 3.58 -10.19
C ASN A 41 -11.14 4.09 -11.65
N ARG A 42 -10.31 3.41 -12.45
CA ARG A 42 -9.97 3.76 -13.86
C ARG A 42 -9.19 5.08 -14.04
N GLY A 43 -8.85 5.78 -12.97
CA GLY A 43 -7.97 6.95 -13.00
C GLY A 43 -6.55 6.60 -12.58
N LEU A 44 -5.58 7.40 -13.01
CA LEU A 44 -4.22 7.36 -12.49
C LEU A 44 -4.15 8.21 -11.22
N VAL A 45 -3.52 7.69 -10.17
CA VAL A 45 -3.28 8.42 -8.92
C VAL A 45 -1.81 8.34 -8.53
N ILE A 46 -1.31 9.43 -7.94
CA ILE A 46 -0.07 9.45 -7.17
C ILE A 46 -0.47 9.66 -5.71
N LEU A 47 -0.07 8.74 -4.86
CA LEU A 47 -0.43 8.66 -3.45
C LEU A 47 0.82 8.84 -2.59
N ALA A 48 0.69 9.58 -1.51
CA ALA A 48 1.64 9.63 -0.40
C ALA A 48 1.11 8.74 0.73
N PRO A 49 1.53 7.47 0.83
CA PRO A 49 0.95 6.51 1.78
C PRO A 49 1.50 6.67 3.20
N HIS A 50 0.62 6.73 4.21
CA HIS A 50 1.00 6.89 5.62
C HIS A 50 0.92 5.59 6.42
N ILE A 51 -0.04 4.74 6.11
CA ILE A 51 -0.27 3.47 6.83
C ILE A 51 -0.94 2.45 5.93
N LEU A 52 -0.56 1.19 6.13
CA LEU A 52 -1.12 -0.01 5.53
C LEU A 52 -1.58 -0.95 6.63
N TYR A 53 -2.84 -1.36 6.59
CA TYR A 53 -3.48 -2.13 7.66
C TYR A 53 -4.55 -3.08 7.11
N THR A 54 -4.99 -4.03 7.91
CA THR A 54 -6.10 -4.91 7.57
C THR A 54 -7.37 -4.54 8.33
N ARG A 55 -8.51 -4.65 7.65
CA ARG A 55 -9.84 -4.46 8.24
C ARG A 55 -10.83 -5.43 7.58
N HIS A 56 -11.51 -6.24 8.40
CA HIS A 56 -12.46 -7.28 7.92
C HIS A 56 -11.89 -8.26 6.87
N GLY A 57 -10.58 -8.55 6.92
CA GLY A 57 -9.93 -9.46 5.97
C GLY A 57 -9.45 -8.80 4.68
N ASP A 58 -9.73 -7.52 4.48
CA ASP A 58 -9.24 -6.72 3.38
C ASP A 58 -8.06 -5.84 3.81
N ARG A 59 -7.17 -5.51 2.87
CA ARG A 59 -6.05 -4.59 3.07
C ARG A 59 -6.39 -3.18 2.61
N PHE A 60 -6.02 -2.19 3.41
CA PHE A 60 -6.26 -0.78 3.16
C PHE A 60 -5.00 0.04 3.40
N ALA A 61 -4.78 1.02 2.52
CA ALA A 61 -3.78 2.05 2.70
C ALA A 61 -4.46 3.39 2.92
N ASP A 62 -4.09 4.11 3.97
CA ASP A 62 -4.41 5.53 4.09
C ASP A 62 -3.30 6.36 3.46
N ALA A 63 -3.68 7.27 2.57
CA ALA A 63 -2.74 8.06 1.80
C ALA A 63 -3.31 9.44 1.45
N VAL A 64 -2.43 10.42 1.28
CA VAL A 64 -2.79 11.70 0.66
C VAL A 64 -2.71 11.56 -0.86
N VAL A 65 -3.73 12.05 -1.58
CA VAL A 65 -3.66 12.14 -3.04
C VAL A 65 -2.80 13.34 -3.41
N ILE A 66 -1.66 13.10 -4.05
CA ILE A 66 -0.77 14.14 -4.57
C ILE A 66 -1.23 14.58 -5.95
N GLU A 67 -1.57 13.62 -6.79
CA GLU A 67 -2.04 13.86 -8.15
C GLU A 67 -3.14 12.87 -8.53
N ARG A 68 -4.11 13.33 -9.31
CA ARG A 68 -5.14 12.50 -9.92
C ARG A 68 -5.29 12.87 -11.39
N ASN A 69 -5.09 11.90 -12.27
CA ASN A 69 -5.20 12.05 -13.72
C ASN A 69 -4.39 13.23 -14.29
N GLY A 70 -3.16 13.45 -13.83
CA GLY A 70 -2.32 14.56 -14.29
C GLY A 70 -2.57 15.89 -13.59
N ALA A 71 -3.60 15.99 -12.74
CA ALA A 71 -3.91 17.21 -12.00
C ALA A 71 -3.49 17.07 -10.54
N ARG A 72 -2.70 18.05 -10.04
CA ARG A 72 -2.35 18.13 -8.62
C ARG A 72 -3.61 18.26 -7.78
N SER A 73 -3.68 17.49 -6.70
CA SER A 73 -4.77 17.62 -5.75
C SER A 73 -4.68 18.98 -5.06
N THR A 74 -5.77 19.73 -5.07
CA THR A 74 -5.90 21.00 -4.33
C THR A 74 -6.30 20.76 -2.88
N GLU A 75 -6.80 19.57 -2.56
CA GLU A 75 -7.22 19.17 -1.24
C GLU A 75 -6.18 18.22 -0.65
N THR A 76 -5.57 18.62 0.47
CA THR A 76 -4.66 17.75 1.23
C THR A 76 -5.49 17.06 2.30
N LYS A 77 -5.93 15.83 2.01
CA LYS A 77 -6.67 14.99 2.94
C LYS A 77 -6.16 13.56 2.93
N LEU A 78 -6.26 12.90 4.08
CA LEU A 78 -5.97 11.50 4.22
C LEU A 78 -7.17 10.67 3.75
N GLY A 79 -7.03 9.99 2.62
CA GLY A 79 -8.06 9.10 2.06
C GLY A 79 -7.73 7.63 2.31
N THR A 80 -8.75 6.78 2.43
CA THR A 80 -8.59 5.33 2.59
C THR A 80 -8.78 4.62 1.25
N PHE A 81 -7.78 3.83 0.85
CA PHE A 81 -7.74 3.10 -0.42
C PHE A 81 -7.69 1.60 -0.18
N LYS A 82 -8.63 0.84 -0.76
CA LYS A 82 -8.58 -0.62 -0.73
C LYS A 82 -7.51 -1.12 -1.69
N LEU A 83 -6.60 -1.97 -1.19
CA LEU A 83 -5.43 -2.40 -1.94
C LEU A 83 -5.79 -3.20 -3.20
N SER A 84 -6.82 -4.05 -3.14
CA SER A 84 -7.33 -4.78 -4.31
C SER A 84 -7.94 -3.90 -5.41
N GLY A 85 -8.26 -2.63 -5.09
CA GLY A 85 -8.70 -1.63 -6.06
C GLY A 85 -7.56 -0.86 -6.72
N LEU A 86 -6.32 -0.98 -6.21
CA LEU A 86 -5.13 -0.32 -6.71
C LEU A 86 -4.37 -1.26 -7.65
N ARG A 87 -4.37 -0.93 -8.94
CA ARG A 87 -3.75 -1.77 -9.96
C ARG A 87 -2.43 -1.20 -10.44
N GLY A 88 -1.44 -2.07 -10.65
CA GLY A 88 -0.13 -1.68 -11.17
C GLY A 88 0.56 -0.66 -10.27
N ALA A 89 0.53 -0.89 -8.96
CA ALA A 89 1.19 -0.02 -8.00
C ALA A 89 2.71 -0.05 -8.22
N VAL A 90 3.33 1.12 -8.33
CA VAL A 90 4.77 1.29 -8.53
C VAL A 90 5.26 2.42 -7.63
N ILE A 91 6.37 2.19 -6.94
CA ILE A 91 7.04 3.19 -6.11
C ILE A 91 7.71 4.22 -7.03
N THR A 92 7.55 5.50 -6.71
CA THR A 92 8.21 6.60 -7.40
C THR A 92 9.48 7.01 -6.66
N SER A 93 10.33 7.83 -7.29
CA SER A 93 11.46 8.47 -6.62
C SER A 93 11.06 9.75 -5.85
N GLU A 94 9.79 10.14 -5.85
CA GLU A 94 9.31 11.37 -5.22
C GLU A 94 9.01 11.13 -3.74
N PRO A 95 9.72 11.80 -2.81
CA PRO A 95 9.38 11.75 -1.40
C PRO A 95 8.11 12.54 -1.11
N PHE A 96 7.45 12.24 0.00
CA PHE A 96 6.35 13.06 0.53
C PHE A 96 6.61 13.49 1.97
N ASN A 97 5.98 14.60 2.36
CA ASN A 97 5.90 15.02 3.76
C ASN A 97 4.71 14.34 4.43
N PRO A 98 4.86 13.75 5.63
CA PRO A 98 3.75 13.27 6.43
C PRO A 98 2.63 14.31 6.53
N PHE A 99 1.39 13.83 6.54
CA PHE A 99 0.22 14.69 6.64
C PHE A 99 0.03 15.04 8.11
N ASP A 100 -0.05 16.34 8.43
CA ASP A 100 -0.15 16.80 9.83
C ASP A 100 -1.35 16.22 10.59
N GLY A 101 -2.43 15.88 9.89
CA GLY A 101 -3.62 15.26 10.48
C GLY A 101 -3.57 13.74 10.60
N TYR A 102 -2.43 13.09 10.29
CA TYR A 102 -2.26 11.65 10.48
C TYR A 102 -2.00 11.33 11.96
N ASP A 103 -2.88 10.55 12.57
CA ASP A 103 -2.70 10.01 13.92
C ASP A 103 -2.51 8.49 13.86
N ALA A 104 -1.28 8.03 14.13
CA ALA A 104 -0.95 6.60 14.15
C ALA A 104 -1.67 5.80 15.25
N GLY A 105 -2.25 6.48 16.24
CA GLY A 105 -3.00 5.90 17.36
C GLY A 105 -4.52 5.83 17.13
N ASP A 106 -5.02 6.28 15.98
CA ASP A 106 -6.47 6.28 15.68
C ASP A 106 -7.07 4.86 15.79
N ASP A 107 -8.16 4.74 16.56
CA ASP A 107 -8.88 3.50 16.83
C ASP A 107 -9.37 2.77 15.57
N ARG A 108 -9.42 3.45 14.41
CA ARG A 108 -9.76 2.78 13.14
C ARG A 108 -8.68 1.79 12.65
N TYR A 109 -7.45 1.87 13.17
CA TYR A 109 -6.33 0.99 12.80
C TYR A 109 -6.21 -0.28 13.69
N THR A 110 -7.19 -0.52 14.56
CA THR A 110 -7.17 -1.47 15.68
C THR A 110 -6.97 -2.95 15.39
N LYS A 111 -7.06 -3.44 14.15
CA LYS A 111 -6.96 -4.88 13.87
C LYS A 111 -5.53 -5.36 13.64
N THR A 112 -4.87 -4.87 12.60
CA THR A 112 -3.50 -5.29 12.26
C THR A 112 -2.88 -4.23 11.38
N ILE A 113 -1.80 -3.63 11.87
CA ILE A 113 -0.96 -2.73 11.09
C ILE A 113 0.10 -3.58 10.38
N ILE A 114 0.24 -3.40 9.08
CA ILE A 114 1.27 -4.06 8.25
C ILE A 114 2.50 -3.15 8.16
N ALA A 115 2.28 -1.88 7.85
CA ALA A 115 3.32 -0.85 7.80
C ALA A 115 2.71 0.51 8.16
N ARG A 116 3.50 1.40 8.75
CA ARG A 116 3.14 2.81 8.98
C ARG A 116 4.40 3.66 8.94
N ILE A 117 4.27 4.95 8.67
CA ILE A 117 5.41 5.85 8.80
C ILE A 117 5.92 5.82 10.24
N ASP A 118 7.24 5.74 10.40
CA ASP A 118 7.86 5.90 11.70
C ASP A 118 7.74 7.37 12.11
N SER A 119 7.21 7.61 13.31
CA SER A 119 7.04 8.96 13.89
C SER A 119 8.36 9.49 14.42
#